data_AF-A0AAN8FXG8-F1
#
_entry.id   AF-A0AAN8FXG8-F1
#
_cell.length_a   1.000
_cell.length_b   1.000
_cell.length_c   1.000
_cell.angle_alpha   90.00
_cell.angle_beta   90.00
_cell.angle_gamma   90.00
#
_symmetry.space_group_name_H-M   'P 1'
#
loop_
_entity.id
_entity.type
_entity.pdbx_description
1 polymer ?
#
loop_
_entity_poly.entity_id
_entity_poly.type
_entity_poly.pdbx_seq_one_letter_code
_entity_poly.pdbx_strand_id
1 'polypeptide(L)'
;MGNLAEIILLDGVTCIYRSNVDLYMYVLGSSRENELVLESLLNCLFDAISTVLRKNVEKKALIDAMDTCILIIDEICDEGIILETDPQSVVSRCALKADEISFSDQTFSQVGMSLMSSAKEQFKWSLLK
;
A
#
# COMPACT_ATOMS: atom_id res chain seq x y z
N MET A 1 -14.02 -11.52 3.75
CA MET A 1 -14.94 -10.65 2.99
C MET A 1 -14.26 -9.30 2.92
N GLY A 2 -13.66 -8.96 1.77
CA GLY A 2 -13.11 -7.63 1.57
C GLY A 2 -14.28 -6.66 1.40
N ASN A 3 -14.31 -5.58 2.17
CA ASN A 3 -15.27 -4.52 1.94
C ASN A 3 -14.99 -3.89 0.57
N LEU A 4 -15.96 -4.00 -0.32
CA LEU A 4 -15.93 -3.39 -1.64
C LEU A 4 -16.00 -1.86 -1.48
N ALA A 5 -15.38 -1.14 -2.41
CA ALA A 5 -15.57 0.30 -2.48
C ALA A 5 -17.02 0.59 -2.90
N GLU A 6 -17.68 1.53 -2.23
CA GLU A 6 -19.05 1.95 -2.53
C GLU A 6 -19.05 3.40 -3.03
N ILE A 7 -19.90 3.68 -4.02
CA ILE A 7 -20.02 5.00 -4.65
C ILE A 7 -21.35 5.65 -4.22
N ILE A 8 -21.27 6.87 -3.71
CA ILE A 8 -22.44 7.67 -3.32
C ILE A 8 -22.31 9.07 -3.93
N LEU A 9 -23.37 9.56 -4.57
CA LEU A 9 -23.47 10.95 -4.99
C LEU A 9 -24.11 11.76 -3.85
N LEU A 10 -23.38 12.71 -3.27
CA LEU A 10 -23.85 13.59 -2.21
C LEU A 10 -23.59 15.04 -2.61
N ASP A 11 -24.64 15.87 -2.67
CA ASP A 11 -24.55 17.32 -2.90
C ASP A 11 -23.71 17.74 -4.13
N GLY A 12 -23.74 16.94 -5.21
CA GLY A 12 -22.96 17.21 -6.44
C GLY A 12 -21.49 16.80 -6.36
N VAL A 13 -21.12 16.01 -5.36
CA VAL A 13 -19.81 15.39 -5.17
C VAL A 13 -19.95 13.87 -5.32
N THR A 14 -19.09 13.27 -6.13
CA THR A 14 -18.91 11.82 -6.19
C THR A 14 -18.03 11.41 -5.02
N CYS A 15 -18.59 10.62 -4.12
CA CYS A 15 -17.92 10.07 -2.96
C CYS A 15 -17.69 8.57 -3.16
N ILE A 16 -16.44 8.14 -3.13
CA ILE A 16 -16.10 6.73 -3.12
C ILE A 16 -15.49 6.42 -1.76
N TYR A 17 -15.98 5.37 -1.10
CA TYR A 17 -15.52 5.04 0.23
C TYR A 17 -15.31 3.55 0.44
N ARG A 18 -14.41 3.24 1.38
CA ARG A 18 -14.15 1.88 1.87
C ARG A 18 -14.11 1.92 3.40
N SER A 19 -14.77 0.97 4.03
CA SER A 19 -14.66 0.74 5.47
C SER A 19 -13.75 -0.46 5.76
N ASN A 20 -12.98 -0.39 6.84
CA ASN A 20 -12.18 -1.51 7.33
C ASN A 20 -12.08 -1.44 8.85
N VAL A 21 -12.53 -2.51 9.53
CA VAL A 21 -12.60 -2.59 11.00
C VAL A 21 -13.36 -1.40 11.59
N ASP A 22 -12.66 -0.39 12.09
CA ASP A 22 -13.16 0.82 12.75
C ASP A 22 -12.75 2.12 12.01
N LEU A 23 -12.33 1.99 10.74
CA LEU A 23 -11.94 3.09 9.86
C LEU A 23 -12.86 3.18 8.64
N TYR A 24 -13.09 4.42 8.20
CA TYR A 24 -13.71 4.74 6.92
C TYR A 24 -12.76 5.65 6.15
N MET A 25 -12.43 5.27 4.91
CA MET A 25 -11.60 6.02 4.00
C MET A 25 -12.47 6.53 2.85
N TYR A 26 -12.30 7.80 2.49
CA TYR A 26 -13.12 8.47 1.49
C TYR A 26 -12.22 9.17 0.46
N VAL A 27 -12.62 9.09 -0.80
CA VAL A 27 -12.14 9.94 -1.88
C VAL A 27 -13.33 10.71 -2.43
N LEU A 28 -13.21 12.03 -2.45
CA LEU A 28 -14.25 12.94 -2.92
C LEU A 28 -13.78 13.59 -4.23
N GLY A 29 -14.63 13.58 -5.24
CA GLY A 29 -14.41 14.27 -6.50
C GLY A 29 -15.66 15.02 -6.94
N SER A 30 -15.53 15.96 -7.89
CA SER A 30 -16.68 16.57 -8.54
C SER A 30 -17.58 15.50 -9.19
N SER A 31 -18.88 15.75 -9.32
CA SER A 31 -19.82 14.84 -10.01
C SER A 31 -19.48 14.59 -11.49
N ARG A 32 -18.48 15.29 -12.04
CA ARG A 32 -18.00 15.16 -13.41
C ARG A 32 -16.73 14.31 -13.52
N GLU A 33 -16.10 13.96 -12.40
CA GLU A 33 -14.88 13.16 -12.39
C GLU A 33 -15.16 11.71 -12.79
N ASN A 34 -14.13 11.04 -13.28
CA ASN A 34 -14.23 9.63 -13.61
C ASN A 34 -14.19 8.78 -12.33
N GLU A 35 -15.30 8.10 -12.03
CA GLU A 35 -15.45 7.21 -10.87
C GLU A 35 -14.36 6.14 -10.79
N LEU A 36 -13.92 5.57 -11.92
CA LEU A 36 -12.86 4.55 -11.94
C LEU A 36 -11.50 5.13 -11.51
N VAL A 37 -11.24 6.40 -11.80
CA VAL A 37 -10.02 7.09 -11.38
C VAL A 37 -10.06 7.35 -9.88
N LEU A 38 -11.20 7.82 -9.35
CA LEU A 38 -11.40 8.00 -7.92
C LEU A 38 -11.33 6.65 -7.15
N GLU A 39 -11.83 5.57 -7.75
CA GLU A 39 -11.72 4.21 -7.18
C GLU A 39 -10.27 3.73 -7.16
N SER A 40 -9.52 3.96 -8.24
CA SER A 40 -8.08 3.68 -8.31
C SER A 40 -7.32 4.42 -7.21
N LEU A 41 -7.68 5.69 -6.96
CA LEU A 41 -7.09 6.50 -5.91
C LEU A 41 -7.36 5.93 -4.51
N LEU A 42 -8.62 5.54 -4.24
CA LEU A 42 -9.01 4.93 -2.97
C LEU A 42 -8.31 3.58 -2.75
N ASN A 43 -8.19 2.77 -3.81
CA ASN A 43 -7.47 1.51 -3.76
C ASN A 43 -5.99 1.72 -3.47
N CYS A 44 -5.34 2.66 -4.15
CA CYS A 44 -3.95 3.04 -3.92
C CYS A 44 -3.72 3.46 -2.46
N LEU A 45 -4.56 4.37 -1.96
CA LEU A 45 -4.51 4.83 -0.57
C LEU A 45 -4.61 3.67 0.43
N PHE A 46 -5.62 2.81 0.26
CA PHE A 46 -5.85 1.68 1.16
C PHE A 46 -4.69 0.68 1.11
N ASP A 47 -4.21 0.32 -0.08
CA ASP A 47 -3.16 -0.69 -0.25
C ASP A 47 -1.78 -0.19 0.23
N ALA A 48 -1.50 1.10 0.05
CA ALA A 48 -0.29 1.73 0.58
C ALA A 48 -0.32 1.78 2.11
N ILE A 49 -1.43 2.23 2.72
CA ILE A 49 -1.62 2.23 4.18
C ILE A 49 -1.56 0.79 4.73
N SER A 50 -2.22 -0.16 4.07
CA SER A 50 -2.20 -1.57 4.46
C SER A 50 -0.78 -2.15 4.45
N THR A 51 0.04 -1.74 3.49
CA THR A 51 1.44 -2.16 3.40
C THR A 51 2.26 -1.62 4.58
N VAL A 52 2.15 -0.32 4.87
CA VAL A 52 2.87 0.34 5.97
C VAL A 52 2.42 -0.21 7.34
N LEU A 53 1.13 -0.47 7.51
CA LEU A 53 0.54 -1.01 8.74
C LEU A 53 0.62 -2.55 8.83
N ARG A 54 1.37 -3.21 7.93
CA ARG A 54 1.55 -4.68 7.92
C ARG A 54 0.22 -5.44 7.95
N LYS A 55 -0.76 -4.94 7.18
CA LYS A 55 -2.15 -5.44 7.04
C LYS A 55 -3.05 -5.24 8.26
N ASN A 56 -2.58 -4.58 9.32
CA ASN A 56 -3.41 -4.23 10.48
C ASN A 56 -3.99 -2.82 10.33
N VAL A 57 -4.99 -2.68 9.44
CA VAL A 57 -5.61 -1.38 9.14
C VAL A 57 -6.75 -1.09 10.12
N GLU A 58 -6.41 -0.65 11.32
CA GLU A 58 -7.33 -0.22 12.36
C GLU A 58 -6.95 1.17 12.87
N LYS A 59 -7.90 1.86 13.52
CA LYS A 59 -7.73 3.25 13.97
C LYS A 59 -6.49 3.45 14.82
N LYS A 60 -6.22 2.55 15.76
CA LYS A 60 -5.04 2.63 16.62
C LYS A 60 -3.75 2.57 15.81
N ALA A 61 -3.60 1.57 14.94
CA ALA A 61 -2.40 1.39 14.13
C ALA A 61 -2.17 2.57 13.16
N LEU A 62 -3.24 3.11 12.58
CA LEU A 62 -3.16 4.29 11.72
C LEU A 62 -2.69 5.54 12.49
N ILE A 63 -3.23 5.78 13.69
CA ILE A 63 -2.81 6.89 14.55
C ILE A 63 -1.35 6.74 14.98
N ASP A 64 -0.94 5.52 15.34
CA ASP A 64 0.44 5.22 15.77
C ASP A 64 1.47 5.45 14.63
N ALA A 65 1.04 5.44 13.36
CA ALA A 65 1.88 5.67 12.17
C ALA A 65 1.41 6.86 11.30
N MET A 66 0.73 7.84 11.92
CA MET A 66 0.04 8.93 11.21
C MET A 66 0.97 9.76 10.31
N ASP A 67 2.20 10.02 10.73
CA ASP A 67 3.18 10.79 9.94
C ASP A 67 3.44 10.13 8.58
N THR A 68 3.62 8.80 8.57
CA THR A 68 3.80 8.04 7.33
C THR A 68 2.52 8.01 6.50
N CYS A 69 1.35 7.88 7.14
CA CYS A 69 0.07 7.92 6.44
C CYS A 69 -0.20 9.28 5.76
N ILE A 70 0.24 10.39 6.35
CA ILE A 70 0.14 11.72 5.73
C ILE A 70 1.09 11.81 4.52
N LEU A 71 2.32 11.31 4.63
CA LEU A 71 3.24 11.26 3.48
C LEU A 71 2.67 10.45 2.31
N ILE A 72 1.96 9.35 2.59
CA ILE A 72 1.27 8.57 1.56
C ILE A 72 0.24 9.44 0.83
N ILE A 73 -0.51 10.28 1.54
CA ILE A 73 -1.50 11.17 0.94
C ILE A 73 -0.82 12.20 0.02
N ASP A 74 0.27 12.82 0.50
CA ASP A 74 1.04 13.81 -0.26
C ASP A 74 1.65 13.22 -1.55
N GLU A 75 2.07 11.95 -1.52
CA GLU A 75 2.63 11.26 -2.69
C GLU A 75 1.58 10.82 -3.72
N ILE A 76 0.32 10.68 -3.29
CA ILE A 76 -0.78 10.21 -4.14
C ILE A 76 -1.45 11.38 -4.86
N CYS A 77 -1.57 12.54 -4.21
CA CYS A 77 -2.32 13.69 -4.73
C CYS A 77 -1.73 15.02 -4.26
N ASP A 78 -1.60 15.98 -5.19
CA ASP A 78 -1.17 17.35 -4.90
C ASP A 78 -2.20 18.34 -5.45
N GLU A 79 -2.79 19.15 -4.57
CA GLU A 79 -3.87 20.12 -4.89
C GLU A 79 -5.03 19.56 -5.75
N GLY A 80 -5.36 18.27 -5.58
CA GLY A 80 -6.41 17.59 -6.35
C GLY A 80 -5.93 16.96 -7.67
N ILE A 81 -4.65 17.14 -8.02
CA ILE A 81 -4.00 16.47 -9.13
C ILE A 81 -3.48 15.12 -8.63
N ILE A 82 -3.98 14.04 -9.22
CA ILE A 82 -3.49 12.69 -8.93
C ILE A 82 -2.09 12.54 -9.52
N LEU A 83 -1.11 12.26 -8.65
CA LEU A 83 0.29 12.08 -9.02
C LEU A 83 0.63 10.61 -9.25
N GLU A 84 0.10 9.73 -8.41
CA GLU A 84 0.42 8.31 -8.42
C GLU A 84 -0.80 7.47 -8.04
N THR A 85 -0.93 6.31 -8.69
CA THR A 85 -1.98 5.32 -8.36
C THR A 85 -1.43 3.92 -8.12
N ASP A 86 -0.11 3.70 -8.29
CA ASP A 86 0.53 2.46 -7.90
C ASP A 86 0.97 2.50 -6.41
N PRO A 87 0.35 1.70 -5.52
CA PRO A 87 0.67 1.73 -4.10
C PRO A 87 2.12 1.32 -3.79
N GLN A 88 2.75 0.45 -4.62
CA GLN A 88 4.14 0.05 -4.40
C GLN A 88 5.09 1.23 -4.64
N SER A 89 4.86 1.99 -5.70
CA SER A 89 5.61 3.21 -6.00
C SER A 89 5.45 4.25 -4.88
N VAL A 90 4.24 4.49 -4.38
CA VAL A 90 3.97 5.40 -3.24
C VAL A 90 4.74 4.96 -1.99
N VAL A 91 4.59 3.70 -1.58
CA VAL A 91 5.24 3.15 -0.38
C VAL A 91 6.76 3.25 -0.50
N SER A 92 7.33 2.95 -1.68
CA SER A 92 8.78 3.02 -1.89
C SER A 92 9.34 4.43 -1.65
N ARG A 93 8.58 5.49 -1.96
CA ARG A 93 8.98 6.88 -1.75
C ARG A 93 8.76 7.34 -0.31
N CYS A 94 7.64 6.92 0.30
CA CYS A 94 7.33 7.22 1.70
C CYS A 94 8.27 6.50 2.69
N ALA A 95 8.70 5.28 2.36
CA ALA A 95 9.51 4.43 3.22
C ALA A 95 10.99 4.84 3.30
N LEU A 96 11.44 5.82 2.50
CA LEU A 96 12.82 6.33 2.54
C LEU A 96 13.20 7.01 3.86
N LYS A 97 12.23 7.37 4.71
CA LYS A 97 12.47 7.88 6.07
C LYS A 97 12.32 6.82 7.17
N ALA A 98 11.89 5.61 6.83
CA ALA A 98 11.73 4.53 7.78
C ALA A 98 12.98 3.65 7.81
N ASP A 99 14.10 4.22 8.26
CA ASP A 99 15.38 3.52 8.48
C ASP A 99 15.30 2.43 9.58
N GLU A 100 14.11 1.93 9.90
CA GLU A 100 13.82 0.83 10.83
C GLU A 100 12.75 -0.14 10.33
N ILE A 101 12.29 -0.04 9.08
CA ILE A 101 11.46 -1.08 8.49
C ILE A 101 12.39 -2.05 7.76
N SER A 102 12.68 -3.16 8.44
CA SER A 102 13.31 -4.38 7.93
C SER A 102 12.50 -5.03 6.78
N PHE A 103 12.25 -4.28 5.71
CA PHE A 103 11.63 -4.78 4.47
C PHE A 103 12.61 -5.63 3.65
N SER A 104 13.85 -5.83 4.13
CA SER A 104 14.85 -6.74 3.58
C SER A 104 14.64 -8.21 3.93
N ASP A 105 13.82 -8.56 4.93
CA ASP A 105 13.98 -9.88 5.58
C ASP A 105 12.99 -10.97 5.17
N GLN A 106 12.04 -10.73 4.26
CA GLN A 106 11.14 -11.81 3.82
C GLN A 106 11.38 -12.24 2.38
N THR A 107 11.49 -11.32 1.42
CA THR A 107 11.76 -11.70 0.03
C THR A 107 13.23 -12.07 -0.18
N PHE A 108 14.15 -11.32 0.41
CA PHE A 108 15.59 -11.60 0.28
C PHE A 108 16.01 -12.82 1.08
N SER A 109 15.39 -13.09 2.24
CA SER A 109 15.64 -14.31 3.01
C SER A 109 15.13 -15.55 2.29
N GLN A 110 13.96 -15.51 1.64
CA GLN A 110 13.44 -16.67 0.89
C GLN A 110 14.23 -16.91 -0.41
N VAL A 111 14.50 -15.85 -1.17
CA VAL A 111 15.29 -15.95 -2.41
C VAL A 111 16.74 -16.30 -2.09
N GLY A 112 17.36 -15.67 -1.10
CA GLY A 112 18.73 -15.96 -0.64
C GLY A 112 18.88 -17.36 -0.08
N MET A 113 17.90 -17.84 0.70
CA MET A 113 17.90 -19.21 1.22
C MET A 113 17.72 -20.24 0.10
N SER A 114 16.88 -19.96 -0.91
CA SER A 114 16.73 -20.80 -2.11
C SER A 114 18.01 -20.84 -2.96
N LEU A 115 18.68 -19.70 -3.15
CA LEU A 115 19.93 -19.64 -3.91
C LEU A 115 21.06 -20.35 -3.17
N MET A 116 21.14 -20.20 -1.84
CA MET A 116 22.15 -20.87 -1.02
C MET A 116 21.91 -22.38 -0.92
N SER A 117 20.65 -22.85 -0.90
CA SER A 117 20.35 -24.28 -0.98
C SER A 117 20.74 -24.86 -2.34
N SER A 118 20.43 -24.15 -3.45
CA SER A 118 20.82 -24.59 -4.79
C SER A 118 22.34 -24.63 -4.97
N ALA A 119 23.07 -23.66 -4.41
CA ALA A 119 24.53 -23.65 -4.43
C ALA A 119 25.13 -24.81 -3.60
N LYS A 120 24.56 -25.11 -2.43
CA LYS A 120 24.98 -26.27 -1.61
C LYS A 120 24.78 -27.60 -2.33
N GLU A 121 23.67 -27.77 -3.04
CA GLU A 121 23.42 -28.98 -3.81
C GLU A 121 24.41 -29.13 -4.97
N GLN A 122 24.67 -28.06 -5.72
CA GLN A 122 25.66 -28.12 -6.80
C GLN A 122 27.08 -28.44 -6.29
N PHE A 123 27.47 -27.91 -5.13
CA PHE A 123 28.75 -28.23 -4.50
C PHE A 123 28.84 -29.70 -4.06
N LYS A 124 27.75 -30.26 -3.52
CA LYS A 124 27.69 -31.68 -3.13
C LYS A 124 27.88 -32.61 -4.32
N TRP A 125 27.28 -32.31 -5.47
CA TRP A 125 27.47 -33.09 -6.69
C TRP A 125 28.86 -32.91 -7.32
N SER A 126 29.47 -31.72 -7.16
CA SER A 126 30.84 -31.46 -7.63
C SER A 126 31.93 -32.19 -6.81
N LEU A 127 31.66 -32.57 -5.56
CA LEU A 127 32.59 -33.32 -4.70
C LEU A 127 32.48 -34.84 -4.85
N LEU A 128 31.43 -35.33 -5.51
CA LEU A 128 31.18 -36.76 -5.76
C LEU A 128 31.70 -37.22 -7.15
N LYS A 129 32.49 -36.37 -7.82
CA LYS A 129 33.13 -36.65 -9.11
C LYS A 129 34.64 -36.47 -8.97
#